data_AF-A0A1M5Y9U5-F1
#
_entry.id   AF-A0A1M5Y9U5-F1
#
_cell.length_a   1.000
_cell.length_b   1.000
_cell.length_c   1.000
_cell.angle_alpha   90.00
_cell.angle_beta   90.00
_cell.angle_gamma   90.00
#
_symmetry.space_group_name_H-M   'P 1'
#
loop_
_entity.id
_entity.type
_entity.pdbx_description
1 polymer ?
#
loop_
_entity_poly.entity_id
_entity_poly.type
_entity_poly.pdbx_seq_one_letter_code
_entity_poly.pdbx_strand_id
1 'polypeptide(L)'
;DIIEMHFIEIPKLKDDSDEKDMLVAWTEFLKDPESDKVRSLELSVKEIREAKDELIKMSNDSEQREIYDMRAKILKDKVSALNKAKEEGREEGREEVAIKVAKNLLKMGLTLEQVAEASELSVEKIIEIKK
;
A
#
# COMPACT_ATOMS: atom_id res chain seq x y z
N ASP A 1 1.96 -52.88 -18.34
CA ASP A 1 1.25 -51.60 -18.40
C ASP A 1 1.92 -50.65 -19.37
N ILE A 2 1.12 -49.98 -20.19
CA ILE A 2 1.58 -48.96 -21.16
C ILE A 2 1.13 -47.61 -20.59
N ILE A 3 2.08 -46.70 -20.39
CA ILE A 3 1.80 -45.32 -19.97
C ILE A 3 1.28 -44.57 -21.20
N GLU A 4 0.05 -44.08 -21.14
CA GLU A 4 -0.52 -43.18 -22.13
C GLU A 4 -0.17 -41.74 -21.73
N MET A 5 0.57 -41.04 -22.59
CA MET A 5 1.06 -39.69 -22.33
C MET A 5 0.47 -38.73 -23.36
N HIS A 6 -0.29 -37.75 -22.88
CA HIS A 6 -0.83 -36.68 -23.71
C HIS A 6 0.02 -35.42 -23.57
N PHE A 7 0.46 -34.88 -24.71
CA PHE A 7 1.14 -33.59 -24.77
C PHE A 7 0.16 -32.53 -25.24
N ILE A 8 -0.02 -31.48 -24.41
CA ILE A 8 -0.79 -30.29 -24.75
C ILE A 8 0.20 -29.15 -24.88
N GLU A 9 0.36 -28.61 -26.09
CA GLU A 9 1.20 -27.44 -26.33
C GLU A 9 0.37 -26.17 -26.16
N ILE A 10 0.70 -25.37 -25.14
CA ILE A 10 0.07 -24.08 -24.88
C ILE A 10 0.96 -22.98 -25.46
N PRO A 11 0.41 -22.01 -26.22
CA PRO A 11 1.19 -20.89 -26.74
C PRO A 11 1.84 -20.09 -25.60
N LYS A 12 3.10 -19.65 -25.82
CA LYS A 12 3.84 -18.88 -24.82
C LYS A 12 3.14 -17.56 -24.51
N LEU A 13 3.14 -17.19 -23.24
CA LEU A 13 2.63 -15.90 -22.79
C LEU A 13 3.45 -14.77 -23.43
N LYS A 14 2.76 -13.76 -23.95
CA LYS A 14 3.38 -12.54 -24.48
C LYS A 14 3.69 -11.57 -23.34
N ASP A 15 4.76 -10.81 -23.49
CA ASP A 15 5.26 -9.87 -22.46
C ASP A 15 4.31 -8.66 -22.23
N ASP A 16 3.39 -8.39 -23.16
CA ASP A 16 2.41 -7.30 -23.14
C ASP A 16 1.03 -7.68 -22.57
N SER A 17 0.93 -8.85 -21.93
CA SER A 17 -0.33 -9.33 -21.36
C SER A 17 -0.74 -8.53 -20.12
N ASP A 18 -2.03 -8.21 -20.04
CA ASP A 18 -2.62 -7.33 -19.03
C ASP A 18 -2.28 -7.84 -17.60
N GLU A 19 -1.61 -7.01 -16.80
CA GLU A 19 -1.06 -7.35 -15.47
C GLU A 19 -2.12 -7.74 -14.41
N LYS A 20 -3.40 -7.78 -14.79
CA LYS A 20 -4.54 -8.14 -13.93
C LYS A 20 -5.16 -9.50 -14.26
N ASP A 21 -4.68 -10.22 -15.27
CA ASP A 21 -5.15 -11.57 -15.53
C ASP A 21 -4.53 -12.55 -14.53
N MET A 22 -5.38 -13.27 -13.79
CA MET A 22 -4.96 -14.30 -12.84
C MET A 22 -4.09 -15.36 -13.53
N LEU A 23 -4.36 -15.68 -14.80
CA LEU A 23 -3.55 -16.64 -15.55
C LEU A 23 -2.13 -16.10 -15.79
N VAL A 24 -1.99 -14.83 -16.13
CA VAL A 24 -0.68 -14.16 -16.26
C VAL A 24 0.07 -14.23 -14.93
N ALA A 25 -0.59 -13.91 -13.81
CA ALA A 25 0.03 -13.95 -12.50
C ALA A 25 0.58 -15.33 -12.13
N TRP A 26 -0.22 -16.39 -12.37
CA TRP A 26 0.21 -17.77 -12.14
C TRP A 26 1.32 -18.21 -13.10
N THR A 27 1.25 -17.82 -14.38
CA THR A 27 2.31 -18.18 -15.34
C THR A 27 3.64 -17.50 -15.02
N GLU A 28 3.64 -16.24 -14.57
CA GLU A 28 4.86 -15.57 -14.11
C GLU A 28 5.42 -16.23 -12.84
N PHE A 29 4.54 -16.60 -11.90
CA PHE A 29 4.93 -17.33 -10.69
C PHE A 29 5.57 -18.69 -11.00
N LEU A 30 4.99 -19.46 -11.93
CA LEU A 30 5.54 -20.76 -12.33
C LEU A 30 6.83 -20.65 -13.15
N LYS A 31 7.02 -19.55 -13.90
CA LYS A 31 8.28 -19.28 -14.63
C LYS A 31 9.43 -19.01 -13.67
N ASP A 32 9.24 -18.07 -12.75
CA ASP A 32 10.21 -17.70 -11.74
C ASP A 32 9.52 -17.06 -10.51
N PRO A 33 9.34 -17.80 -9.40
CA PRO A 33 8.65 -17.31 -8.22
C PRO A 33 9.42 -16.21 -7.48
N GLU A 34 10.71 -15.99 -7.78
CA GLU A 34 11.53 -14.93 -7.15
C GLU A 34 11.69 -13.66 -8.00
N SER A 35 11.19 -13.68 -9.24
CA SER A 35 11.25 -12.56 -10.18
C SER A 35 10.57 -11.29 -9.65
N ASP A 36 11.10 -10.12 -10.02
CA ASP A 36 10.56 -8.80 -9.62
C ASP A 36 9.07 -8.62 -9.96
N LYS A 37 8.61 -9.23 -11.06
CA LYS A 37 7.20 -9.22 -11.46
C LYS A 37 6.32 -10.02 -10.50
N VAL A 38 6.79 -11.17 -10.01
CA VAL A 38 6.09 -11.91 -8.95
C VAL A 38 6.11 -11.15 -7.63
N ARG A 39 7.18 -10.40 -7.36
CA ARG A 39 7.26 -9.54 -6.17
C ARG A 39 6.20 -8.44 -6.15
N SER A 40 5.93 -7.82 -7.30
CA SER A 40 4.86 -6.83 -7.41
C SER A 40 3.48 -7.50 -7.32
N LEU A 41 3.31 -8.66 -7.95
CA LEU A 41 2.07 -9.44 -7.89
C LEU A 41 1.73 -9.92 -6.48
N GLU A 42 2.71 -10.22 -5.64
CA GLU A 42 2.51 -10.57 -4.23
C GLU A 42 1.77 -9.47 -3.45
N LEU A 43 1.93 -8.20 -3.87
CA LEU A 43 1.28 -7.05 -3.23
C LEU A 43 -0.17 -6.89 -3.67
N SER A 44 -0.47 -7.23 -4.93
CA SER A 44 -1.77 -6.99 -5.56
C SER A 44 -2.67 -8.23 -5.63
N VAL A 45 -2.10 -9.44 -5.67
CA VAL A 45 -2.79 -10.72 -5.86
C VAL A 45 -2.55 -11.61 -4.64
N LYS A 46 -3.62 -11.90 -3.91
CA LYS A 46 -3.56 -12.66 -2.65
C LYS A 46 -3.11 -14.10 -2.89
N GLU A 47 -3.59 -14.73 -3.96
CA GLU A 47 -3.33 -16.11 -4.33
C GLU A 47 -1.84 -16.36 -4.61
N ILE A 48 -1.16 -15.40 -5.24
CA ILE A 48 0.29 -15.48 -5.50
C ILE A 48 1.09 -15.38 -4.20
N ARG A 49 0.65 -14.55 -3.27
CA ARG A 49 1.26 -14.47 -1.94
C ARG A 49 1.13 -15.80 -1.19
N GLU A 50 -0.08 -16.36 -1.14
CA GLU A 50 -0.32 -17.65 -0.47
C GLU A 50 0.48 -18.79 -1.12
N ALA A 51 0.56 -18.82 -2.46
CA ALA A 51 1.36 -19.81 -3.18
C ALA A 51 2.85 -19.72 -2.85
N LYS A 52 3.37 -18.50 -2.71
CA LYS A 52 4.76 -18.26 -2.32
C LYS A 52 5.04 -18.72 -0.89
N ASP A 53 4.11 -18.45 0.03
CA ASP A 53 4.22 -18.87 1.43
C ASP A 53 4.30 -20.40 1.56
N GLU A 54 3.43 -21.11 0.83
CA GLU A 54 3.47 -22.58 0.82
C GLU A 54 4.72 -23.13 0.12
N LEU A 55 5.19 -22.51 -0.97
CA LEU A 55 6.45 -22.89 -1.62
C LEU A 55 7.63 -22.83 -0.63
N ILE A 56 7.71 -21.76 0.15
CA ILE A 56 8.78 -21.56 1.14
C ILE A 56 8.66 -22.56 2.29
N LYS A 57 7.43 -22.81 2.76
CA LYS A 57 7.15 -23.79 3.80
C LYS A 57 7.51 -25.22 3.38
N MET A 58 7.28 -25.56 2.10
CA MET A 58 7.66 -26.86 1.53
C MET A 58 9.17 -26.99 1.30
N SER A 59 9.89 -25.87 1.12
CA SER A 59 11.31 -25.85 0.75
C SER A 59 12.26 -26.47 1.81
N ASN A 60 11.83 -26.66 3.07
CA ASN A 60 12.65 -27.12 4.20
C ASN A 60 13.94 -26.33 4.48
N ASP A 61 14.28 -25.33 3.65
CA ASP A 61 15.43 -24.47 3.81
C ASP A 61 15.17 -23.39 4.87
N SER A 62 16.01 -23.35 5.91
CA SER A 62 15.92 -22.37 6.99
C SER A 62 16.37 -20.97 6.55
N GLU A 63 17.32 -20.88 5.62
CA GLU A 63 17.83 -19.60 5.12
C GLU A 63 16.77 -18.90 4.27
N GLN A 64 16.06 -19.66 3.43
CA GLN A 64 14.94 -19.13 2.63
C GLN A 64 13.79 -18.61 3.50
N ARG A 65 13.52 -19.26 4.63
CA ARG A 65 12.52 -18.78 5.60
C ARG A 65 12.92 -17.45 6.22
N GLU A 66 14.17 -17.30 6.61
CA GLU A 66 14.66 -16.06 7.21
C GLU A 66 14.68 -14.89 6.21
N ILE A 67 15.08 -15.14 4.96
CA ILE A 67 15.03 -14.15 3.87
C ILE A 67 13.57 -13.71 3.62
N TYR A 68 12.63 -14.65 3.64
CA TYR A 68 11.22 -14.36 3.47
C TYR A 68 10.67 -13.51 4.63
N ASP A 69 10.95 -13.87 5.87
CA ASP A 69 10.51 -13.11 7.04
C ASP A 69 11.04 -11.68 7.02
N MET A 70 12.31 -11.51 6.64
CA MET A 70 12.92 -10.19 6.45
C MET A 70 12.22 -9.39 5.35
N ARG A 71 11.89 -10.04 4.23
CA ARG A 71 11.18 -9.41 3.12
C ARG A 71 9.76 -9.00 3.52
N ALA A 72 9.00 -9.89 4.17
CA ALA A 72 7.67 -9.62 4.67
C ALA A 72 7.68 -8.46 5.68
N LYS A 73 8.72 -8.36 6.52
CA LYS A 73 8.94 -7.23 7.43
C LYS A 73 9.15 -5.92 6.66
N ILE A 74 10.05 -5.89 5.68
CA ILE A 74 10.30 -4.70 4.85
C ILE A 74 9.01 -4.22 4.18
N LEU A 75 8.20 -5.16 3.68
CA LEU A 75 6.91 -4.83 3.06
C LEU A 75 5.94 -4.19 4.05
N LYS A 76 5.80 -4.75 5.25
CA LYS A 76 4.96 -4.18 6.32
C LYS A 76 5.44 -2.78 6.73
N ASP A 77 6.75 -2.60 6.88
CA ASP A 77 7.34 -1.31 7.25
C ASP A 77 7.05 -0.24 6.19
N LYS A 78 7.16 -0.57 4.90
CA LYS A 78 6.82 0.34 3.79
C LYS A 78 5.34 0.74 3.80
N VAL A 79 4.43 -0.23 3.99
CA VAL A 79 2.99 0.04 4.06
C VAL A 79 2.67 0.92 5.26
N SER A 80 3.27 0.65 6.41
CA SER A 80 3.12 1.44 7.62
C SER A 80 3.59 2.89 7.41
N ALA A 81 4.77 3.07 6.81
CA ALA A 81 5.31 4.39 6.51
C ALA A 81 4.41 5.20 5.56
N LEU A 82 3.88 4.57 4.50
CA LEU A 82 2.95 5.21 3.57
C LEU A 82 1.64 5.61 4.25
N ASN A 83 1.07 4.73 5.07
CA ASN A 83 -0.15 5.03 5.80
C ASN A 83 0.05 6.19 6.78
N LYS A 84 1.17 6.19 7.51
CA LYS A 84 1.54 7.27 8.41
C LYS A 84 1.66 8.61 7.68
N ALA A 85 2.42 8.64 6.58
CA ALA A 85 2.59 9.86 5.77
C ALA A 85 1.26 10.38 5.21
N LYS A 86 0.35 9.47 4.82
CA LYS A 86 -0.99 9.83 4.35
C LYS A 86 -1.85 10.43 5.46
N GLU A 87 -1.78 9.88 6.67
CA GLU A 87 -2.54 10.40 7.81
C GLU A 87 -1.99 11.76 8.24
N GLU A 88 -0.68 11.91 8.39
CA GLU A 88 -0.02 13.18 8.70
C GLU A 88 -0.40 14.26 7.69
N GLY A 89 -0.33 13.97 6.38
CA GLY A 89 -0.75 14.93 5.35
C GLY A 89 -2.24 15.29 5.38
N ARG A 90 -3.10 14.38 5.88
CA ARG A 90 -4.54 14.66 6.06
C ARG A 90 -4.79 15.55 7.27
N GLU A 91 -4.06 15.32 8.36
CA GLU A 91 -4.12 16.15 9.57
C GLU A 91 -3.59 17.56 9.29
N GLU A 92 -2.42 17.68 8.66
CA GLU A 92 -1.85 18.96 8.24
C GLU A 92 -2.82 19.73 7.32
N GLY A 93 -3.40 19.06 6.32
CA GLY A 93 -4.37 19.69 5.42
C GLY A 93 -5.64 20.17 6.15
N ARG A 94 -6.10 19.47 7.19
CA ARG A 94 -7.23 19.92 8.02
C ARG A 94 -6.85 21.15 8.84
N GLU A 95 -5.68 21.14 9.48
CA GLU A 95 -5.20 22.29 10.25
C GLU A 95 -5.00 23.53 9.36
N GLU A 96 -4.41 23.37 8.17
CA GLU A 96 -4.23 24.46 7.21
C GLU A 96 -5.57 25.09 6.78
N VAL A 97 -6.58 24.26 6.51
CA VAL A 97 -7.92 24.72 6.16
C VAL A 97 -8.56 25.45 7.35
N ALA A 98 -8.47 24.90 8.56
CA ALA A 98 -9.00 25.53 9.77
C ALA A 98 -8.35 26.91 10.01
N ILE A 99 -7.03 27.01 9.88
CA ILE A 99 -6.28 28.28 10.00
C ILE A 99 -6.72 29.27 8.91
N LYS A 100 -6.90 28.82 7.67
CA LYS A 100 -7.36 29.68 6.57
C LYS A 100 -8.77 30.22 6.81
N VAL A 101 -9.68 29.38 7.29
CA VAL A 101 -11.04 29.77 7.69
C VAL A 101 -10.97 30.81 8.81
N ALA A 102 -10.19 30.54 9.87
CA ALA A 102 -10.03 31.47 10.99
C ALA A 102 -9.51 32.84 10.54
N LYS A 103 -8.49 32.89 9.68
CA LYS A 103 -7.96 34.15 9.11
C LYS A 103 -9.00 34.91 8.31
N ASN A 104 -9.84 34.23 7.53
CA ASN A 104 -10.90 34.86 6.76
C ASN A 104 -12.00 35.43 7.66
N LEU A 105 -12.43 34.69 8.67
CA LEU A 105 -13.45 35.15 9.62
C LEU A 105 -12.97 36.34 10.47
N LEU A 106 -11.70 36.34 10.88
CA LEU A 106 -11.08 37.49 11.56
C LEU A 106 -11.09 38.75 10.67
N LYS A 107 -10.79 38.61 9.37
CA LYS A 107 -10.86 39.72 8.41
C LYS A 107 -12.29 40.25 8.22
N MET A 108 -13.30 39.41 8.43
CA MET A 108 -14.71 39.79 8.38
C MET A 108 -15.19 40.46 9.68
N GLY A 109 -14.33 40.58 10.71
CA GLY A 109 -14.64 41.28 11.95
C GLY A 109 -15.42 40.48 12.99
N LEU A 110 -15.45 39.14 12.87
CA LEU A 110 -16.08 38.27 13.87
C LEU A 110 -15.29 38.27 15.19
N THR A 111 -15.96 37.95 16.31
CA THR A 111 -15.30 37.84 17.62
C THR A 111 -14.44 36.59 17.70
N LEU A 112 -13.48 36.57 18.63
CA LEU A 112 -12.56 35.44 18.79
C LEU A 112 -13.30 34.13 19.11
N GLU A 113 -14.38 34.22 19.87
CA GLU A 113 -15.22 33.09 20.28
C GLU A 113 -15.98 32.51 19.07
N GLN A 114 -16.54 33.36 18.20
CA GLN A 114 -17.23 32.92 16.98
C GLN A 114 -16.27 32.29 15.98
N VAL A 115 -15.04 32.82 15.88
CA VAL A 115 -13.99 32.27 15.03
C VAL A 115 -13.54 30.90 15.57
N ALA A 116 -13.42 30.75 16.89
CA ALA A 116 -13.06 29.48 17.54
C ALA A 116 -14.07 28.38 17.24
N GLU A 117 -15.35 28.69 17.44
CA GLU A 117 -16.44 27.78 17.14
C GLU A 117 -16.48 27.36 15.66
N ALA A 118 -16.37 28.31 14.74
CA ALA A 118 -16.51 28.04 13.30
C ALA A 118 -15.28 27.40 12.64
N SER A 119 -14.09 27.56 13.22
CA SER A 119 -12.84 26.97 12.69
C SER A 119 -12.41 25.70 13.43
N GLU A 120 -13.14 25.30 14.48
CA GLU A 120 -12.79 24.17 15.36
C GLU A 120 -11.39 24.33 16.00
N LEU A 121 -10.92 25.58 16.16
CA LEU A 121 -9.65 25.90 16.80
C LEU A 121 -9.88 26.46 18.20
N SER A 122 -8.89 26.31 19.07
CA SER A 122 -8.93 26.94 20.40
C SER A 122 -8.80 28.46 20.29
N VAL A 123 -9.36 29.18 21.27
CA VAL A 123 -9.29 30.64 21.33
C VAL A 123 -7.82 31.09 21.42
N GLU A 124 -6.97 30.35 22.14
CA GLU A 124 -5.53 30.61 22.24
C GLU A 124 -4.85 30.53 20.88
N LYS A 125 -5.14 29.49 20.08
CA LYS A 125 -4.60 29.34 18.72
C LYS A 125 -5.04 30.48 17.80
N ILE A 126 -6.27 30.97 17.96
CA ILE A 126 -6.77 32.13 17.19
C ILE A 126 -6.08 33.42 17.61
N ILE A 127 -5.80 33.60 18.90
CA ILE A 127 -4.99 34.73 19.40
C ILE A 127 -3.58 34.68 18.79
N GLU A 128 -2.97 33.50 18.66
CA GLU A 128 -1.69 33.34 17.96
C GLU A 128 -1.78 33.68 16.47
N ILE A 129 -2.84 33.26 15.78
CA ILE A 129 -3.07 33.56 14.36
C ILE A 129 -3.29 35.07 14.11
N LYS A 130 -3.88 35.76 15.09
CA LYS A 130 -4.18 37.20 15.02
C LYS A 130 -2.95 38.09 15.26
N LYS A 131 -1.93 37.58 15.96
CA LYS A 131 -0.65 38.29 16.14
C LYS A 131 0.08 38.46 14.82
#